data_AF-A0A974A8A6-F1
#
_entry.id   AF-A0A974A8A6-F1
#
_cell.length_a   1.000
_cell.length_b   1.000
_cell.length_c   1.000
_cell.angle_alpha   90.00
_cell.angle_beta   90.00
_cell.angle_gamma   90.00
#
_symmetry.space_group_name_H-M   'P 1'
#
loop_
_entity.id
_entity.type
_entity.pdbx_description
1 polymer ?
#
loop_
_entity_poly.entity_id
_entity_poly.type
_entity_poly.pdbx_seq_one_letter_code
_entity_poly.pdbx_strand_id
1 'polypeptide(L)'
;MLATMITTFSAAEAAPNVVATIKPVHSLVQSVMGDLGTAGIVIDGSASPHGFSLKPSQARMLQDADIIFWVGEALESTLEKPLEALGDKATIVELIEAPGIETLNFREKEEFGEDDDHHDHDGDEHEHEHEHEHEHEHEHEHEHE
;
A
#
# COMPACT_ATOMS: atom_id res chain seq x y z
N MET A 1 -49.92 -31.33 30.21
CA MET A 1 -48.65 -30.59 30.31
C MET A 1 -48.24 -30.22 28.89
N LEU A 2 -48.34 -28.93 28.51
CA LEU A 2 -47.80 -28.45 27.23
C LEU A 2 -46.31 -28.21 27.42
N ALA A 3 -45.46 -28.92 26.68
CA ALA A 3 -44.03 -28.69 26.65
C ALA A 3 -43.72 -27.61 25.60
N THR A 4 -43.42 -26.40 26.06
CA THR A 4 -42.94 -25.30 25.20
C THR A 4 -41.48 -25.55 24.88
N MET A 5 -41.19 -25.87 23.62
CA MET A 5 -39.84 -26.07 23.12
C MET A 5 -39.25 -24.69 22.77
N ILE A 6 -38.26 -24.24 23.53
CA ILE A 6 -37.52 -22.99 23.26
C ILE A 6 -36.42 -23.31 22.26
N THR A 7 -36.60 -22.91 21.01
CA THR A 7 -35.55 -22.94 19.99
C THR A 7 -34.67 -21.72 20.18
N THR A 8 -33.43 -21.92 20.64
CA THR A 8 -32.41 -20.88 20.67
C THR A 8 -31.92 -20.64 19.24
N PHE A 9 -32.25 -19.49 18.66
CA PHE A 9 -31.61 -18.99 17.46
C PHE A 9 -30.23 -18.45 17.85
N SER A 10 -29.15 -19.16 17.49
CA SER A 10 -27.81 -18.57 17.52
C SER A 10 -27.71 -17.60 16.34
N ALA A 11 -27.60 -16.30 16.63
CA ALA A 11 -27.19 -15.33 15.63
C ALA A 11 -25.73 -15.63 15.28
N ALA A 12 -25.46 -15.99 14.02
CA ALA A 12 -24.10 -16.00 13.51
C ALA A 12 -23.67 -14.53 13.37
N GLU A 13 -22.74 -14.06 14.20
CA GLU A 13 -22.09 -12.78 13.94
C GLU A 13 -21.30 -12.87 12.65
N ALA A 14 -21.46 -11.88 11.78
CA ALA A 14 -20.63 -11.75 10.60
C ALA A 14 -19.18 -11.50 11.05
N ALA A 15 -18.21 -12.11 10.37
CA ALA A 15 -16.81 -11.82 10.63
C ALA A 15 -16.54 -10.32 10.40
N PRO A 16 -15.65 -9.70 11.21
CA PRO A 16 -15.31 -8.30 11.03
C PRO A 16 -14.66 -8.06 9.66
N ASN A 17 -14.94 -6.91 9.06
CA ASN A 17 -14.26 -6.45 7.86
C ASN A 17 -12.87 -5.92 8.24
N VAL A 18 -11.84 -6.72 7.93
CA VAL A 18 -10.46 -6.40 8.28
C VAL A 18 -9.68 -5.95 7.05
N VAL A 19 -8.93 -4.87 7.17
CA VAL A 19 -8.08 -4.34 6.10
C VAL A 19 -6.64 -4.23 6.59
N ALA A 20 -5.70 -4.63 5.74
CA ALA A 20 -4.28 -4.41 5.93
C ALA A 20 -3.74 -3.48 4.84
N THR A 21 -2.79 -2.62 5.15
CA THR A 21 -2.33 -1.62 4.19
C THR A 21 -1.37 -2.16 3.14
N ILE A 22 -0.42 -3.01 3.54
CA ILE A 22 0.62 -3.57 2.67
C ILE A 22 0.67 -5.11 2.72
N LYS A 23 1.26 -5.73 1.68
CA LYS A 23 1.32 -7.20 1.53
C LYS A 23 1.93 -7.97 2.71
N PRO A 24 3.05 -7.53 3.32
CA PRO A 24 3.62 -8.25 4.46
C PRO A 24 2.63 -8.32 5.63
N VAL A 25 1.95 -7.21 5.94
CA VAL A 25 0.96 -7.15 7.02
C VAL A 25 -0.29 -7.95 6.65
N HIS A 26 -0.77 -7.82 5.41
CA HIS A 26 -1.92 -8.58 4.91
C HIS A 26 -1.73 -10.09 5.05
N SER A 27 -0.54 -10.61 4.71
CA SER A 27 -0.24 -12.03 4.85
C SER A 27 -0.34 -12.52 6.30
N LEU A 28 0.16 -11.73 7.25
CA LEU A 28 0.06 -12.04 8.69
C LEU A 28 -1.39 -12.04 9.15
N VAL A 29 -2.13 -10.98 8.82
CA VAL A 29 -3.54 -10.83 9.19
C VAL A 29 -4.38 -11.96 8.59
N GLN A 30 -4.20 -12.26 7.30
CA GLN A 30 -4.91 -13.36 6.63
C GLN A 30 -4.60 -14.72 7.26
N SER A 31 -3.35 -14.95 7.65
CA SER A 31 -2.94 -16.19 8.33
C SER A 31 -3.63 -16.37 9.68
N VAL A 32 -3.86 -15.27 10.42
CA VAL A 32 -4.59 -15.29 11.69
C VAL A 32 -6.09 -15.44 11.47
N MET A 33 -6.65 -14.77 10.47
CA MET A 33 -8.09 -14.85 10.15
C MET A 33 -8.51 -16.27 9.70
N GLY A 34 -7.64 -16.98 8.98
CA GLY A 34 -7.93 -18.33 8.49
C GLY A 34 -9.25 -18.38 7.71
N ASP A 35 -10.17 -19.25 8.14
CA ASP A 35 -11.46 -19.48 7.46
C ASP A 35 -12.56 -18.45 7.84
N LEU A 36 -12.26 -17.48 8.72
CA LEU A 36 -13.23 -16.46 9.11
C LEU A 36 -13.57 -15.49 7.97
N GLY A 37 -12.63 -15.27 7.05
CA GLY A 37 -12.82 -14.36 5.93
C GLY A 37 -11.52 -13.99 5.22
N THR A 38 -11.62 -13.03 4.31
CA THR A 38 -10.48 -12.50 3.57
C THR A 38 -10.21 -11.07 3.97
N ALA A 39 -8.98 -10.77 4.37
CA ALA A 39 -8.56 -9.41 4.65
C ALA A 39 -8.47 -8.60 3.35
N GLY A 40 -8.99 -7.37 3.37
CA GLY A 40 -8.76 -6.39 2.33
C GLY A 40 -7.30 -5.92 2.32
N ILE A 41 -6.81 -5.48 1.15
CA ILE A 41 -5.48 -4.90 1.02
C ILE A 41 -5.53 -3.55 0.29
N VAL A 42 -4.94 -2.52 0.90
CA VAL A 42 -4.95 -1.16 0.34
C VAL A 42 -3.96 -1.04 -0.82
N ILE A 43 -2.70 -1.43 -0.58
CA ILE A 43 -1.58 -1.32 -1.53
C ILE A 43 -1.24 -2.72 -2.07
N ASP A 44 -2.05 -3.20 -3.01
CA ASP A 44 -1.92 -4.56 -3.60
C ASP A 44 -0.93 -4.63 -4.79
N GLY A 45 -0.39 -3.48 -5.22
CA GLY A 45 0.51 -3.41 -6.37
C GLY A 45 1.99 -3.47 -6.01
N SER A 46 2.83 -3.22 -7.01
CA SER A 46 4.26 -2.89 -6.84
C SER A 46 4.49 -1.43 -6.43
N ALA A 47 3.41 -0.72 -6.07
CA ALA A 47 3.50 0.67 -5.66
C ALA A 47 4.24 0.76 -4.32
N SER A 48 5.22 1.66 -4.27
CA SER A 48 5.89 1.98 -3.03
C SER A 48 4.89 2.56 -2.02
N PRO A 49 4.89 2.10 -0.75
CA PRO A 49 4.11 2.73 0.32
C PRO A 49 4.52 4.20 0.52
N HIS A 50 5.82 4.49 0.37
CA HIS A 50 6.32 5.85 0.29
C HIS A 50 5.91 6.48 -1.04
N GLY A 51 4.94 7.41 -1.00
CA GLY A 51 4.42 8.10 -2.19
C GLY A 51 3.14 7.49 -2.77
N PHE A 52 2.51 6.54 -2.06
CA PHE A 52 1.23 5.99 -2.46
C PHE A 52 0.12 7.06 -2.45
N SER A 53 -0.63 7.17 -3.55
CA SER A 53 -1.81 8.05 -3.64
C SER A 53 -3.09 7.25 -3.50
N LEU A 54 -3.90 7.61 -2.49
CA LEU A 54 -5.12 6.90 -2.14
C LEU A 54 -6.21 7.12 -3.21
N LYS A 55 -6.65 6.04 -3.86
CA LYS A 55 -7.76 6.06 -4.82
C LYS A 55 -9.11 6.07 -4.09
N PRO A 56 -10.19 6.56 -4.71
CA PRO A 56 -11.52 6.55 -4.11
C PRO A 56 -12.01 5.16 -3.64
N SER A 57 -11.68 4.10 -4.38
CA SER A 57 -12.03 2.72 -3.99
C SER A 57 -11.31 2.26 -2.73
N GLN A 58 -10.05 2.67 -2.55
CA GLN A 58 -9.26 2.36 -1.36
C GLN A 58 -9.72 3.18 -0.16
N ALA A 59 -10.04 4.46 -0.36
CA ALA A 59 -10.66 5.27 0.69
C ALA A 59 -11.98 4.66 1.17
N ARG A 60 -12.80 4.13 0.26
CA ARG A 60 -14.03 3.42 0.62
C ARG A 60 -13.76 2.13 1.38
N MET A 61 -12.77 1.34 0.95
CA MET A 61 -12.35 0.14 1.67
C MET A 61 -11.95 0.45 3.13
N LEU A 62 -11.21 1.54 3.35
CA LEU A 62 -10.86 2.00 4.70
C LEU A 62 -12.08 2.45 5.51
N GLN A 63 -13.03 3.15 4.88
CA GLN A 63 -14.25 3.62 5.54
C GLN A 63 -15.19 2.50 5.96
N ASP A 64 -15.22 1.41 5.19
CA ASP A 64 -16.09 0.26 5.44
C ASP A 64 -15.44 -0.77 6.39
N ALA A 65 -14.18 -0.57 6.81
CA ALA A 65 -13.43 -1.49 7.66
C ALA A 65 -13.82 -1.35 9.13
N ASP A 66 -13.95 -2.49 9.82
CA ASP A 66 -14.09 -2.54 11.28
C ASP A 66 -12.71 -2.45 11.96
N ILE A 67 -11.68 -3.02 11.33
CA ILE A 67 -10.30 -3.05 11.83
C ILE A 67 -9.32 -2.79 10.68
N ILE A 68 -8.35 -1.90 10.92
CA ILE A 68 -7.29 -1.57 9.97
C ILE A 68 -5.93 -1.82 10.62
N PHE A 69 -5.10 -2.64 9.98
CA PHE A 69 -3.70 -2.87 10.36
C PHE A 69 -2.77 -2.15 9.39
N TRP A 70 -1.89 -1.32 9.93
CA TRP A 70 -0.88 -0.58 9.16
C TRP A 70 0.43 -0.51 9.94
N VAL A 71 1.55 -0.28 9.25
CA VAL A 71 2.85 -0.23 9.92
C VAL A 71 2.98 1.04 10.74
N GLY A 72 2.63 2.18 10.16
CA GLY A 72 2.74 3.49 10.79
C GLY A 72 3.20 4.57 9.81
N GLU A 73 3.21 5.83 10.28
CA GLU A 73 3.53 7.00 9.46
C GLU A 73 4.92 6.91 8.82
N ALA A 74 5.89 6.34 9.55
CA ALA A 74 7.28 6.21 9.11
C ALA A 74 7.43 5.45 7.77
N LEU A 75 6.51 4.54 7.45
CA LEU A 75 6.50 3.79 6.19
C LEU A 75 5.38 4.25 5.24
N GLU A 76 4.25 4.68 5.79
CA GLU A 76 2.99 4.86 5.07
C GLU A 76 2.40 6.25 5.29
N SER A 77 3.24 7.29 5.29
CA SER A 77 2.89 8.67 5.65
C SER A 77 1.67 9.25 4.94
N THR A 78 1.35 8.78 3.73
CA THR A 78 0.17 9.25 2.98
C THR A 78 -1.16 8.74 3.55
N LEU A 79 -1.13 7.72 4.42
CA LEU A 79 -2.31 7.12 5.06
C LEU A 79 -2.65 7.73 6.43
N GLU A 80 -1.72 8.46 7.07
CA GLU A 80 -1.94 9.09 8.39
C GLU A 80 -3.24 9.90 8.44
N LYS A 81 -3.32 10.98 7.63
CA LYS A 81 -4.51 11.85 7.60
C LYS A 81 -5.80 11.11 7.21
N PRO A 82 -5.81 10.26 6.16
CA PRO A 82 -6.99 9.44 5.86
C PRO A 82 -7.46 8.56 7.02
N LEU A 83 -6.52 7.96 7.77
CA LEU A 83 -6.83 7.08 8.89
C LEU A 83 -7.34 7.87 10.10
N GLU A 84 -6.71 9.00 10.44
CA GLU A 84 -7.20 9.91 11.48
C GLU A 84 -8.63 10.41 11.19
N ALA A 85 -8.93 10.69 9.92
CA ALA A 85 -10.24 11.19 9.51
C ALA A 85 -11.38 10.16 9.68
N LEU A 86 -11.07 8.88 9.90
CA LEU A 86 -12.08 7.85 10.20
C LEU A 86 -12.67 8.01 11.61
N GLY A 87 -11.90 8.56 12.55
CA GLY A 87 -12.30 8.65 13.96
C GLY A 87 -12.63 7.28 14.56
N ASP A 88 -13.71 7.20 15.34
CA ASP A 88 -14.11 5.97 16.05
C ASP A 88 -14.84 4.93 15.17
N LYS A 89 -14.85 5.11 13.84
CA LYS A 89 -15.55 4.19 12.92
C LYS A 89 -14.85 2.86 12.73
N ALA A 90 -13.53 2.83 12.92
CA ALA A 90 -12.70 1.66 12.74
C ALA A 90 -11.68 1.57 13.88
N THR A 91 -11.32 0.36 14.28
CA THR A 91 -10.16 0.14 15.15
C THR A 91 -8.89 0.20 14.31
N ILE A 92 -8.02 1.18 14.59
CA ILE A 92 -6.77 1.35 13.86
C ILE A 92 -5.63 0.79 14.71
N VAL A 93 -4.89 -0.17 14.16
CA VAL A 93 -3.76 -0.84 14.81
C VAL A 93 -2.48 -0.43 14.10
N GLU A 94 -1.75 0.50 14.70
CA GLU A 94 -0.41 0.90 14.29
C GLU A 94 0.62 -0.10 14.81
N LEU A 95 1.21 -0.86 13.89
CA LEU A 95 2.07 -1.99 14.25
C LEU A 95 3.42 -1.55 14.81
N ILE A 96 3.98 -0.41 14.38
CA ILE A 96 5.26 0.07 14.91
C ILE A 96 5.20 0.42 16.40
N GLU A 97 4.00 0.78 16.90
CA GLU A 97 3.74 1.06 18.31
C GLU A 97 3.09 -0.12 19.06
N ALA A 98 2.91 -1.27 18.40
CA ALA A 98 2.23 -2.40 19.00
C ALA A 98 3.02 -2.98 20.18
N PRO A 99 2.33 -3.48 21.24
CA PRO A 99 3.00 -4.07 22.39
C PRO A 99 3.95 -5.22 22.00
N GLY A 100 5.19 -5.15 22.47
CA GLY A 100 6.21 -6.17 22.21
C GLY A 100 7.00 -5.97 20.92
N ILE A 101 6.76 -4.89 20.17
CA ILE A 101 7.59 -4.50 19.03
C ILE A 101 8.81 -3.72 19.54
N GLU A 102 10.00 -4.20 19.15
CA GLU A 102 11.27 -3.51 19.34
C GLU A 102 11.65 -2.82 18.03
N THR A 103 11.76 -1.50 18.05
CA THR A 103 12.22 -0.73 16.90
C THR A 103 13.73 -0.68 16.89
N LEU A 104 14.32 -0.97 15.72
CA LEU A 104 15.76 -0.87 15.51
C LEU A 104 16.09 0.47 14.87
N ASN A 105 17.26 1.01 15.21
CA ASN A 105 17.78 2.18 14.53
C ASN A 105 18.06 1.85 13.06
N PHE A 106 17.91 2.86 12.20
CA PHE A 106 18.41 2.75 10.83
C PHE A 106 19.90 2.41 10.86
N ARG A 107 20.31 1.44 10.05
CA ARG A 107 21.73 1.16 9.88
C ARG A 107 22.42 2.37 9.24
N GLU A 108 23.55 2.74 9.81
CA GLU A 108 24.44 3.70 9.16
C GLU A 108 25.03 3.07 7.90
N LYS A 109 25.19 3.89 6.86
CA LYS A 109 25.52 3.45 5.50
C LYS A 109 26.84 2.65 5.41
N GLU A 110 27.72 2.79 6.40
CA GLU A 110 29.04 2.15 6.43
C GLU A 110 29.00 0.66 6.86
N GLU A 111 27.86 0.15 7.34
CA GLU A 111 27.73 -1.25 7.80
C GLU A 111 27.30 -2.21 6.67
N PHE A 112 26.78 -1.67 5.56
CA PHE A 112 26.68 -2.41 4.30
C PHE A 112 28.01 -2.21 3.58
N GLY A 113 28.90 -3.20 3.64
CA GLY A 113 30.21 -3.12 3.00
C GLY A 113 30.12 -2.56 1.58
N GLU A 114 31.08 -1.70 1.24
CA GLU A 114 31.33 -1.20 -0.11
C GLU A 114 31.61 -2.37 -1.06
N ASP A 115 30.57 -3.07 -1.53
CA ASP A 115 30.64 -3.73 -2.84
C ASP A 115 30.39 -2.66 -3.90
N ASP A 116 31.36 -1.75 -4.00
CA ASP A 116 31.58 -0.91 -5.17
C ASP A 116 32.13 -1.82 -6.28
N ASP A 117 31.27 -2.64 -6.88
CA ASP A 117 31.47 -3.08 -8.26
C ASP A 117 31.13 -1.88 -9.17
N HIS A 118 31.97 -0.85 -9.06
CA HIS A 118 32.11 0.15 -10.10
C HIS A 118 32.67 -0.56 -11.33
N HIS A 119 31.78 -1.00 -12.22
CA HIS A 119 32.14 -1.24 -13.59
C HIS A 119 32.59 0.09 -14.21
N ASP A 120 33.89 0.33 -14.19
CA ASP A 120 34.56 1.32 -15.02
C ASP A 120 34.20 1.03 -16.49
N HIS A 121 33.26 1.80 -17.04
CA HIS A 121 33.13 1.95 -18.48
C HIS A 121 34.17 2.98 -18.93
N ASP A 122 35.42 2.53 -19.05
CA ASP A 122 36.45 3.22 -19.79
C ASP A 122 35.96 3.47 -21.23
N GLY A 123 36.16 4.70 -21.69
CA GLY A 123 35.47 5.28 -22.83
C GLY A 123 35.85 4.70 -24.20
N ASP A 124 34.86 4.74 -25.10
CA ASP A 124 35.08 4.81 -26.53
C ASP A 124 34.47 6.13 -27.03
N GLU A 125 35.36 7.03 -27.43
CA GLU A 125 35.06 8.28 -28.10
C GLU A 125 34.54 7.97 -29.52
N HIS A 126 33.28 8.29 -29.79
CA HIS A 126 32.75 8.34 -31.15
C HIS A 126 32.26 9.77 -31.44
N GLU A 127 33.18 10.58 -31.95
CA GLU A 127 32.86 11.80 -32.68
C GLU A 127 32.03 11.43 -33.93
N HIS A 128 30.81 11.94 -34.00
CA HIS A 128 30.04 12.01 -35.24
C HIS A 128 29.63 13.46 -35.47
N GLU A 129 30.49 14.19 -36.18
CA GLU A 129 30.09 15.39 -36.92
C GLU A 129 29.14 14.97 -38.04
N HIS A 130 27.91 15.51 -38.04
CA HIS A 130 27.11 15.66 -39.24
C HIS A 130 26.31 16.96 -39.15
N GLU A 131 26.82 17.99 -39.82
CA GLU A 131 26.01 19.07 -40.38
C GLU A 131 24.97 18.45 -41.33
N HIS A 132 23.73 18.96 -41.32
CA HIS A 132 22.96 19.31 -42.52
C HIS A 132 21.72 20.13 -42.11
N GLU A 133 21.67 21.35 -42.62
CA GLU A 133 20.45 22.17 -42.76
C GLU A 133 19.40 21.42 -43.58
N HIS A 134 18.10 21.65 -43.31
CA HIS A 134 17.08 21.99 -44.32
C HIS A 134 15.78 22.39 -43.62
N GLU A 135 15.32 23.60 -43.97
CA GLU A 135 13.96 24.11 -43.77
C GLU A 135 12.92 23.18 -44.40
N HIS A 136 11.68 23.16 -43.88
CA HIS A 136 10.44 23.28 -44.66
C HIS A 136 9.23 23.45 -43.72
N GLU A 137 8.57 24.60 -43.86
CA GLU A 137 7.18 24.85 -43.44
C GLU A 137 6.23 23.86 -44.11
N HIS A 138 5.12 23.48 -43.46
CA HIS A 138 3.80 23.35 -44.11
C HIS A 138 2.69 23.30 -43.04
N GLU A 139 1.84 24.35 -43.05
CA GLU A 139 0.48 24.36 -42.49
C GLU A 139 -0.40 23.35 -43.24
N HIS A 140 -1.25 22.61 -42.51
CA HIS A 140 -2.52 22.09 -43.03
C HIS A 140 -3.51 21.86 -41.88
N GLU A 141 -4.35 22.86 -41.59
CA GLU A 141 -5.65 22.65 -40.96
C GLU A 141 -6.65 22.25 -42.05
N HIS A 142 -7.28 21.09 -41.87
CA HIS A 142 -8.49 20.70 -42.58
C HIS A 142 -9.55 20.32 -41.54
N GLU A 143 -10.55 21.19 -41.40
CA GLU A 143 -11.88 20.88 -40.87
C GLU A 143 -12.50 19.72 -41.66
N HIS A 144 -13.15 18.77 -40.98
CA HIS A 144 -14.35 18.09 -41.49
C HIS A 144 -15.18 17.48 -40.34
N GLU A 145 -16.38 18.04 -40.18
CA GLU A 145 -17.67 17.51 -39.67
C GLU A 145 -17.82 16.97 -38.23
#